data_AF-F7NQ98-F1
#
_entry.id   AF-F7NQ98-F1
#
_cell.length_a   1.000
_cell.length_b   1.000
_cell.length_c   1.000
_cell.angle_alpha   90.00
_cell.angle_beta   90.00
_cell.angle_gamma   90.00
#
_symmetry.space_group_name_H-M   'P 1'
#
loop_
_entity.id
_entity.type
_entity.pdbx_description
1 polymer ?
#
loop_
_entity_poly.entity_id
_entity_poly.type
_entity_poly.pdbx_seq_one_letter_code
_entity_poly.pdbx_strand_id
1 'polypeptide(L)'
;MNKDEIIRYIKLGRNKSICVDRRLLDQYAGHVRDVTIMDDATLMIEFNVYEYDEGGLTINVYYNDYDTLINAVQEYIGLNIEMWENISKSGWYPILEEEVDFNQSDSKLKHDLVNKTLLLPPNGNIYQIPSGYWKDLADGLIQI
;
A
#
# COMPACT_ATOMS: atom_id res chain seq x y z
N MET A 1 3.53 -2.99 -17.44
CA MET A 1 2.20 -3.61 -17.66
C MET A 1 1.25 -2.69 -18.43
N ASN A 2 0.01 -3.11 -18.73
CA ASN A 2 -1.06 -2.23 -19.22
C ASN A 2 -2.41 -2.47 -18.50
N LYS A 3 -3.38 -1.58 -18.70
CA LYS A 3 -4.70 -1.63 -18.02
C LYS A 3 -5.44 -2.95 -18.27
N ASP A 4 -5.50 -3.41 -19.52
CA ASP A 4 -6.21 -4.64 -19.87
C ASP A 4 -5.58 -5.86 -19.19
N GLU A 5 -4.25 -5.87 -19.10
CA GLU A 5 -3.49 -6.89 -18.39
C GLU A 5 -3.81 -6.89 -16.88
N ILE A 6 -3.82 -5.74 -16.23
CA ILE A 6 -4.21 -5.59 -14.81
C ILE A 6 -5.63 -6.11 -14.59
N ILE A 7 -6.59 -5.64 -15.38
CA ILE A 7 -8.00 -6.05 -15.26
C ILE A 7 -8.14 -7.55 -15.50
N ARG A 8 -7.38 -8.12 -16.44
CA ARG A 8 -7.37 -9.56 -16.69
C ARG A 8 -6.83 -10.34 -15.49
N TYR A 9 -5.73 -9.90 -14.87
CA TYR A 9 -5.19 -10.54 -13.66
C TYR A 9 -6.19 -10.51 -12.51
N ILE A 10 -6.86 -9.39 -12.29
CA ILE A 10 -7.88 -9.24 -11.25
C ILE A 10 -9.08 -10.14 -11.53
N LYS A 11 -9.59 -10.19 -12.77
CA LYS A 11 -10.77 -10.99 -13.10
C LYS A 11 -10.52 -12.51 -13.07
N LEU A 12 -9.32 -12.95 -13.46
CA LEU A 12 -8.99 -14.37 -13.55
C LEU A 12 -8.28 -14.91 -12.30
N GLY A 13 -7.68 -14.03 -11.50
CA GLY A 13 -6.95 -14.39 -10.29
C GLY A 13 -7.88 -14.81 -9.16
N ARG A 14 -7.50 -15.86 -8.42
CA ARG A 14 -8.28 -16.36 -7.27
C ARG A 14 -8.54 -15.28 -6.21
N ASN A 15 -7.54 -14.43 -5.96
CA ASN A 15 -7.59 -13.39 -4.94
C ASN A 15 -8.21 -12.08 -5.45
N LYS A 16 -8.54 -12.03 -6.75
CA LYS A 16 -9.04 -10.84 -7.44
C LYS A 16 -8.23 -9.57 -7.17
N SER A 17 -6.92 -9.71 -7.14
CA SER A 17 -6.01 -8.61 -6.87
C SER A 17 -4.66 -8.82 -7.54
N ILE A 18 -3.88 -7.74 -7.61
CA ILE A 18 -2.52 -7.73 -8.12
C ILE A 18 -1.69 -6.67 -7.38
N CYS A 19 -0.58 -7.11 -6.78
CA CYS A 19 0.43 -6.22 -6.24
C CYS A 19 1.31 -5.72 -7.39
N VAL A 20 1.33 -4.39 -7.58
CA VAL A 20 2.02 -3.71 -8.68
C VAL A 20 3.26 -2.94 -8.23
N ASP A 21 3.41 -2.76 -6.92
CA ASP A 21 4.58 -2.15 -6.30
C ASP A 21 4.80 -2.74 -4.91
N ARG A 22 6.07 -3.02 -4.61
CA ARG A 22 6.54 -3.42 -3.28
C ARG A 22 7.88 -2.76 -3.05
N ARG A 23 8.05 -1.96 -2.00
CA ARG A 23 9.35 -1.31 -1.71
C ARG A 23 9.54 -1.03 -0.23
N LEU A 24 10.80 -0.99 0.18
CA LEU A 24 11.20 -0.26 1.39
C LEU A 24 11.06 1.23 1.14
N LEU A 25 10.55 1.96 2.14
CA LEU A 25 10.46 3.41 2.07
C LEU A 25 11.45 4.01 3.06
N ASP A 26 12.34 4.90 2.59
CA ASP A 26 13.37 5.51 3.43
C ASP A 26 12.79 6.14 4.70
N GLN A 27 11.64 6.81 4.59
CA GLN A 27 10.96 7.44 5.71
C GLN A 27 10.33 6.47 6.72
N TYR A 28 10.14 5.20 6.34
CA TYR A 28 9.60 4.11 7.15
C TYR A 28 10.47 2.85 6.96
N ALA A 29 11.79 2.97 7.09
CA ALA A 29 12.76 1.96 6.64
C ALA A 29 12.56 0.54 7.20
N GLY A 30 11.84 0.40 8.33
CA GLY A 30 11.46 -0.89 8.91
C GLY A 30 10.19 -1.51 8.33
N HIS A 31 9.54 -0.85 7.37
CA HIS A 31 8.31 -1.26 6.73
C HIS A 31 8.49 -1.45 5.22
N VAL A 32 7.88 -2.50 4.70
CA VAL A 32 7.66 -2.72 3.28
C VAL A 32 6.27 -2.19 2.94
N ARG A 33 6.21 -1.28 1.98
CA ARG A 33 4.95 -0.82 1.39
C ARG A 33 4.58 -1.72 0.22
N ASP A 34 3.41 -2.33 0.29
CA ASP A 34 2.76 -2.99 -0.84
C ASP A 34 1.63 -2.12 -1.39
N VAL A 35 1.53 -2.07 -2.73
CA VAL A 35 0.47 -1.37 -3.46
C VAL A 35 -0.26 -2.37 -4.32
N THR A 36 -1.47 -2.72 -3.91
CA THR A 36 -2.28 -3.80 -4.50
C THR A 36 -3.57 -3.26 -5.09
N ILE A 37 -3.78 -3.49 -6.38
CA ILE A 37 -5.03 -3.18 -7.06
C ILE A 37 -5.96 -4.38 -6.92
N MET A 38 -7.20 -4.15 -6.49
CA MET A 38 -8.23 -5.16 -6.27
C MET A 38 -9.40 -4.98 -7.23
N ASP A 39 -10.40 -5.86 -7.13
CA ASP A 39 -11.66 -5.68 -7.85
C ASP A 39 -12.40 -4.38 -7.43
N ASP A 40 -13.40 -4.02 -8.23
CA ASP A 40 -14.23 -2.82 -8.04
C ASP A 40 -13.45 -1.50 -7.88
N ALA A 41 -12.31 -1.39 -8.57
CA ALA A 41 -11.44 -0.21 -8.54
C ALA A 41 -11.05 0.20 -7.10
N THR A 42 -10.71 -0.79 -6.29
CA THR A 42 -10.14 -0.59 -4.95
C THR A 42 -8.63 -0.72 -5.00
N LEU A 43 -7.94 0.19 -4.32
CA LEU A 43 -6.51 0.13 -4.07
C LEU A 43 -6.26 -0.16 -2.60
N MET A 44 -5.47 -1.17 -2.32
CA MET A 44 -5.02 -1.51 -0.98
C MET A 44 -3.55 -1.14 -0.84
N ILE A 45 -3.23 -0.40 0.22
CA ILE A 45 -1.87 -0.01 0.58
C ILE A 45 -1.57 -0.62 1.93
N GLU A 46 -0.53 -1.42 2.00
CA GLU A 46 -0.12 -2.10 3.23
C GLU A 46 1.27 -1.64 3.61
N PHE A 47 1.48 -1.32 4.89
CA PHE A 47 2.79 -1.06 5.48
C PHE A 47 3.06 -2.18 6.48
N ASN A 48 3.75 -3.22 6.01
CA ASN A 48 4.08 -4.40 6.80
C ASN A 48 5.48 -4.24 7.37
N VAL A 49 5.71 -4.64 8.62
CA VAL A 49 7.07 -4.68 9.17
C VAL A 49 7.88 -5.66 8.33
N TYR A 50 9.11 -5.29 7.96
CA TYR A 50 9.98 -6.11 7.13
C TYR A 50 10.10 -7.55 7.71
N GLU A 51 9.91 -8.57 6.86
CA GLU A 51 9.83 -10.00 7.21
C GLU A 51 8.61 -10.45 8.03
N TYR A 52 7.66 -9.56 8.34
CA TYR A 52 6.40 -9.91 9.02
C TYR A 52 5.21 -9.64 8.09
N ASP A 53 4.46 -10.70 7.80
CA ASP A 53 3.28 -10.62 6.91
C ASP A 53 1.97 -10.30 7.67
N GLU A 54 2.02 -10.04 8.98
CA GLU A 54 0.83 -9.80 9.82
C GLU A 54 0.95 -8.53 10.67
N GLY A 55 -0.19 -7.89 10.93
CA GLY A 55 -0.31 -6.77 11.88
C GLY A 55 0.08 -5.39 11.35
N GLY A 56 0.46 -5.29 10.08
CA GLY A 56 0.76 -4.02 9.40
C GLY A 56 -0.44 -3.08 9.25
N LEU A 57 -0.16 -1.83 8.88
CA LEU A 57 -1.20 -0.83 8.58
C LEU A 57 -1.74 -1.11 7.18
N THR A 58 -3.04 -1.36 7.07
CA THR A 58 -3.74 -1.45 5.79
C THR A 58 -4.63 -0.24 5.56
N ILE A 59 -4.60 0.33 4.35
CA ILE A 59 -5.47 1.42 3.92
C ILE A 59 -6.09 1.05 2.57
N ASN A 60 -7.42 1.00 2.54
CA ASN A 60 -8.20 0.84 1.32
C ASN A 60 -8.60 2.21 0.78
N VAL A 61 -8.35 2.43 -0.50
CA VAL A 61 -8.71 3.64 -1.24
C VAL A 61 -9.64 3.25 -2.38
N TYR A 62 -10.83 3.83 -2.40
CA TYR A 62 -11.88 3.49 -3.36
C TYR A 62 -11.97 4.53 -4.46
N TYR A 63 -11.97 4.09 -5.72
CA TYR A 63 -12.07 4.93 -6.90
C TYR A 63 -13.35 4.64 -7.69
N ASN A 64 -13.76 5.56 -8.55
CA ASN A 64 -14.95 5.37 -9.40
C ASN A 64 -14.70 4.36 -10.53
N ASP A 65 -13.47 4.31 -11.02
CA ASP A 65 -13.07 3.49 -12.15
C ASP A 65 -11.57 3.20 -12.12
N TYR A 66 -11.15 2.23 -12.94
CA TYR A 66 -9.75 1.83 -13.06
C TYR A 66 -8.85 2.90 -13.68
N ASP A 67 -9.38 3.82 -14.51
CA ASP A 67 -8.54 4.85 -15.13
C ASP A 67 -8.07 5.86 -14.07
N THR A 68 -8.99 6.31 -13.22
CA THR A 68 -8.71 7.18 -12.09
C THR A 68 -7.77 6.51 -11.11
N LEU A 69 -8.03 5.24 -10.77
CA LEU A 69 -7.15 4.45 -9.89
C LEU A 69 -5.73 4.35 -10.45
N ILE A 70 -5.58 3.93 -11.71
CA ILE A 70 -4.26 3.72 -12.31
C ILE A 70 -3.47 5.02 -12.35
N ASN A 71 -4.11 6.14 -12.72
CA ASN A 71 -3.45 7.45 -12.70
C ASN A 71 -3.00 7.85 -11.29
N ALA A 72 -3.83 7.65 -10.28
CA ALA A 72 -3.48 7.92 -8.89
C ALA A 72 -2.32 7.05 -8.41
N VAL A 73 -2.27 5.77 -8.79
CA VAL A 73 -1.16 4.88 -8.45
C VAL A 73 0.13 5.33 -9.14
N GLN A 74 0.09 5.70 -10.43
CA GLN A 74 1.27 6.19 -11.15
C GLN A 74 1.88 7.41 -10.47
N GLU A 75 1.05 8.37 -10.06
CA GLU A 75 1.48 9.55 -9.31
C GLU A 75 2.06 9.16 -7.93
N TYR A 76 1.39 8.25 -7.23
CA TYR A 76 1.77 7.83 -5.88
C TYR A 76 3.08 7.05 -5.81
N ILE A 77 3.34 6.16 -6.77
CA ILE A 77 4.56 5.34 -6.80
C ILE A 77 5.67 5.96 -7.66
N GLY A 78 5.35 7.01 -8.42
CA GLY A 78 6.29 7.73 -9.28
C GLY A 78 6.73 6.96 -10.53
N LEU A 79 5.97 5.96 -10.97
CA LEU A 79 6.28 5.14 -12.16
C LEU A 79 5.07 5.03 -13.09
N ASN A 80 5.32 5.06 -14.40
CA ASN A 80 4.29 4.79 -15.39
C ASN A 80 3.88 3.30 -15.38
N ILE A 81 2.63 3.02 -15.75
CA ILE A 81 2.04 1.67 -15.76
C ILE A 81 2.87 0.65 -16.58
N GLU A 82 3.54 1.10 -17.63
CA GLU A 82 4.39 0.26 -18.47
C GLU A 82 5.57 -0.34 -17.69
N MET A 83 6.04 0.36 -16.65
CA MET A 83 7.15 -0.05 -15.80
C MET A 83 6.74 -0.94 -14.63
N TRP A 84 5.44 -1.10 -14.39
CA TRP A 84 4.98 -1.94 -13.28
C TRP A 84 5.21 -3.42 -13.57
N GLU A 85 5.43 -4.17 -12.51
CA GLU A 85 5.57 -5.62 -12.51
C GLU A 85 4.45 -6.27 -11.69
N ASN A 86 4.08 -7.50 -12.02
CA ASN A 86 3.17 -8.29 -11.20
C ASN A 86 3.96 -8.94 -10.06
N ILE A 87 4.12 -8.21 -8.95
CA ILE A 87 4.88 -8.65 -7.77
C ILE A 87 4.26 -9.90 -7.16
N SER A 88 2.93 -10.04 -7.20
CA SER A 88 2.22 -11.23 -6.73
C SER A 88 2.65 -12.52 -7.44
N LYS A 89 3.24 -12.42 -8.64
CA LYS A 89 3.75 -13.57 -9.39
C LYS A 89 5.25 -13.78 -9.23
N SER A 90 6.04 -12.71 -9.14
CA SER A 90 7.50 -12.83 -9.04
C SER A 90 7.95 -13.32 -7.66
N GLY A 91 7.17 -13.04 -6.61
CA GLY A 91 7.57 -13.34 -5.23
C GLY A 91 8.77 -12.51 -4.78
N TRP A 92 9.14 -11.48 -5.56
CA TRP A 92 10.25 -10.60 -5.22
C TRP A 92 9.97 -9.87 -3.91
N TYR A 93 11.01 -9.73 -3.09
CA TYR A 93 10.97 -9.04 -1.82
C TYR A 93 12.23 -8.16 -1.73
N PRO A 94 12.11 -6.91 -1.26
CA PRO A 94 13.25 -6.01 -1.14
C PRO A 94 14.29 -6.57 -0.16
N ILE A 95 15.56 -6.21 -0.35
CA ILE A 95 16.64 -6.55 0.58
C ILE A 95 16.87 -5.35 1.48
N LEU A 96 16.92 -5.59 2.79
CA LEU A 96 17.33 -4.58 3.77
C LEU A 96 18.87 -4.46 3.76
N GLU A 97 19.40 -3.36 3.23
CA GLU A 97 20.86 -3.18 3.09
C GLU A 97 21.53 -2.58 4.34
N GLU A 98 20.77 -1.84 5.16
CA GLU A 98 21.28 -1.12 6.34
C GLU A 98 20.63 -1.62 7.64
N GLU A 99 21.31 -1.38 8.76
CA GLU A 99 20.74 -1.63 10.08
C GLU A 99 19.63 -0.61 10.35
N VAL A 100 18.40 -1.10 10.49
CA VAL A 100 17.21 -0.27 10.69
C VAL A 100 16.75 -0.30 12.14
N ASP A 101 16.52 0.88 12.71
CA ASP A 101 15.77 1.01 13.96
C ASP A 101 14.27 0.85 13.69
N PHE A 102 13.79 -0.39 13.86
CA PHE A 102 12.37 -0.74 13.69
C PHE A 102 11.45 0.06 14.60
N ASN A 103 11.86 0.38 15.83
CA ASN A 103 11.05 1.14 16.78
C ASN A 103 10.89 2.59 16.30
N GLN A 104 11.97 3.20 15.80
CA GLN A 104 11.93 4.54 15.23
C GLN A 104 11.04 4.57 13.97
N SER A 105 11.20 3.60 13.08
CA SER A 105 10.39 3.46 11.86
C SER A 105 8.89 3.33 12.18
N ASP A 106 8.53 2.45 13.12
CA ASP A 106 7.15 2.24 13.57
C ASP A 106 6.57 3.48 14.26
N SER A 107 7.33 4.11 15.15
CA SER A 107 6.92 5.36 15.80
C SER A 107 6.65 6.47 14.77
N LYS A 108 7.47 6.55 13.72
CA LYS A 108 7.29 7.53 12.65
C LYS A 108 6.05 7.25 11.80
N LEU A 109 5.80 6.00 11.42
CA LEU A 109 4.60 5.62 10.67
C LEU A 109 3.32 5.95 11.47
N LYS A 110 3.29 5.59 12.75
CA LYS A 110 2.17 5.90 13.66
C LYS A 110 1.96 7.40 13.83
N HIS A 111 3.03 8.15 14.01
CA HIS A 111 2.97 9.60 14.11
C HIS A 111 2.42 10.24 12.82
N ASP A 112 2.87 9.80 11.65
CA ASP A 112 2.41 10.33 10.37
C ASP A 112 0.94 9.96 10.09
N LEU A 113 0.51 8.78 10.53
CA LEU A 113 -0.90 8.36 10.47
C LEU A 113 -1.78 9.26 11.35
N VAL A 114 -1.45 9.40 12.63
CA VAL A 114 -2.24 10.19 13.61
C VAL A 114 -2.33 11.66 13.19
N ASN A 115 -1.23 12.22 12.69
CA ASN A 115 -1.17 13.63 12.27
C ASN A 115 -1.68 13.86 10.84
N LYS A 116 -2.14 12.82 10.14
CA LYS A 116 -2.62 12.89 8.74
C LYS A 116 -1.57 13.46 7.78
N THR A 117 -0.30 13.17 8.05
CA THR A 117 0.85 13.53 7.19
C THR A 117 1.36 12.33 6.38
N LEU A 118 0.81 11.13 6.61
CA LEU A 118 1.07 9.96 5.78
C LEU A 118 0.65 10.24 4.33
N LEU A 119 1.60 10.07 3.39
CA LEU A 119 1.33 10.24 1.97
C LEU A 119 0.46 9.10 1.45
N LEU A 120 -0.67 9.46 0.85
CA LEU A 120 -1.64 8.55 0.24
C LEU A 120 -1.85 8.94 -1.23
N PRO A 121 -2.24 7.98 -2.09
CA PRO A 121 -2.52 8.26 -3.50
C PRO A 121 -3.66 9.26 -3.62
N PRO A 122 -3.60 10.17 -4.58
CA PRO A 122 -4.57 11.24 -4.73
C PRO A 122 -5.89 10.74 -5.33
N ASN A 123 -6.92 11.58 -5.30
CA ASN A 123 -8.20 11.38 -6.01
C ASN A 123 -8.99 10.12 -5.59
N GLY A 124 -8.69 9.56 -4.42
CA GLY A 124 -9.53 8.55 -3.79
C GLY A 124 -10.83 9.17 -3.28
N ASN A 125 -11.97 8.49 -3.50
CA ASN A 125 -13.25 8.94 -2.98
C ASN A 125 -13.36 8.71 -1.46
N ILE A 126 -12.85 7.57 -1.00
CA ILE A 126 -12.90 7.11 0.38
C ILE A 126 -11.55 6.53 0.73
N TYR A 127 -11.02 6.93 1.88
CA TYR A 127 -9.83 6.35 2.50
C TYR A 127 -10.27 5.65 3.77
N GLN A 128 -10.05 4.34 3.83
CA GLN A 128 -10.54 3.50 4.91
C GLN A 128 -9.40 2.67 5.49
N ILE A 129 -9.15 2.85 6.77
CA ILE A 129 -8.38 1.88 7.57
C ILE A 129 -9.38 0.82 8.06
N PRO A 130 -9.17 -0.48 7.76
CA PRO A 130 -10.01 -1.54 8.30
C PRO A 130 -9.98 -1.54 9.84
N SER A 131 -11.01 -2.12 10.47
CA SER A 131 -11.11 -2.18 11.94
C SER A 131 -9.87 -2.79 12.62
N GLY A 132 -9.62 -2.39 13.87
CA GLY A 132 -8.54 -2.91 14.71
C GLY A 132 -7.61 -1.81 15.20
N TYR A 133 -6.43 -2.22 15.67
CA TYR A 133 -5.44 -1.31 16.29
C TYR A 133 -5.18 -0.04 15.48
N TRP A 134 -4.92 -0.18 14.18
CA TRP A 134 -4.60 0.96 13.32
C TRP A 134 -5.78 1.92 13.11
N LYS A 135 -7.01 1.40 13.08
CA LYS A 135 -8.22 2.23 13.02
C LYS A 135 -8.43 2.98 14.32
N ASP A 136 -8.32 2.28 15.44
CA ASP A 136 -8.49 2.87 16.76
C ASP A 136 -7.42 3.94 17.03
N LEU A 137 -6.19 3.72 16.57
CA LEU A 137 -5.11 4.70 16.60
C LEU A 137 -5.44 5.92 15.73
N ALA A 138 -5.86 5.71 14.48
CA ALA A 138 -6.20 6.80 13.55
C ALA A 138 -7.41 7.64 14.02
N ASP A 139 -8.35 7.02 14.73
CA ASP A 139 -9.51 7.67 15.34
C ASP A 139 -9.19 8.37 16.67
N GLY A 140 -7.97 8.19 17.21
CA GLY A 140 -7.56 8.73 18.51
C GLY A 140 -8.16 8.01 19.71
N LEU A 141 -8.64 6.77 19.53
CA LEU A 141 -9.13 5.90 20.60
C LEU A 141 -7.99 5.25 21.40
N ILE A 142 -6.79 5.22 20.82
CA ILE A 142 -5.54 4.73 21.42
C ILE A 142 -4.48 5.83 21.31
N GLN A 143 -3.62 5.95 22.32
CA GLN A 143 -2.48 6.87 22.33
C GLN A 143 -1.18 6.13 21.98
N ILE A 144 -0.27 6.84 21.31
CA ILE A 144 1.09 6.42 20.96
C ILE A 144 2.09 6.73 22.06
#